data_AF-A0A7G8WL11-F1
#
_entry.id   AF-A0A7G8WL11-F1
#
_cell.length_a   1.000
_cell.length_b   1.000
_cell.length_c   1.000
_cell.angle_alpha   90.00
_cell.angle_beta   90.00
_cell.angle_gamma   90.00
#
_symmetry.space_group_name_H-M   'P 1'
#
loop_
_entity.id
_entity.type
_entity.pdbx_description
1 polymer ?
#
loop_
_entity_poly.entity_id
_entity_poly.type
_entity_poly.pdbx_seq_one_letter_code
_entity_poly.pdbx_strand_id
1 'polypeptide(L)'
;MIDYRQSSLVLEIVNSADRAGSPPAAPDGHGFGLVGMKERCAAVGGRLETGPVVGGGFRVFASLPAVAADRPLSAGPTASWIPAIASVPGAAR
;
A
#
# COMPACT_ATOMS: atom_id res chain seq x y z
N MET A 1 4.63 -7.29 -1.56
CA MET A 1 5.85 -7.52 -2.38
C MET A 1 6.12 -6.27 -3.19
N ILE A 2 7.38 -5.86 -3.32
CA ILE A 2 7.80 -4.78 -4.21
C ILE A 2 8.98 -5.32 -5.02
N ASP A 3 8.89 -5.26 -6.36
CA ASP A 3 9.95 -5.65 -7.29
C ASP A 3 10.39 -4.42 -8.10
N TYR A 4 11.70 -4.20 -8.17
CA TYR A 4 12.30 -3.10 -8.91
C TYR A 4 13.13 -3.65 -10.06
N ARG A 5 12.74 -3.29 -11.28
CA ARG A 5 13.51 -3.50 -12.51
C ARG A 5 14.05 -2.15 -12.97
N GLN A 6 15.17 -2.17 -13.69
CA GLN A 6 15.85 -0.96 -14.19
C GLN A 6 14.94 -0.02 -15.01
N SER A 7 13.79 -0.51 -15.49
CA SER A 7 12.79 0.22 -16.27
C SER A 7 11.37 0.22 -15.69
N SER A 8 11.10 -0.51 -14.59
CA SER A 8 9.74 -0.62 -14.03
C SER A 8 9.73 -0.95 -12.53
N LEU A 9 8.78 -0.37 -11.81
CA LEU A 9 8.49 -0.66 -10.41
C LEU A 9 7.14 -1.40 -10.33
N VAL A 10 7.16 -2.61 -9.77
CA VAL A 10 5.96 -3.42 -9.55
C VAL A 10 5.67 -3.50 -8.04
N LEU A 11 4.44 -3.19 -7.65
CA LEU A 11 3.98 -3.27 -6.26
C LEU A 11 2.78 -4.21 -6.17
N GLU A 12 2.82 -5.11 -5.20
CA GLU A 12 1.71 -5.98 -4.87
C GLU A 12 1.44 -5.93 -3.36
N ILE A 13 0.22 -5.53 -3.01
CA ILE A 13 -0.28 -5.47 -1.64
C ILE A 13 -1.42 -6.46 -1.54
N VAL A 14 -1.28 -7.47 -0.67
CA VAL A 14 -2.31 -8.46 -0.40
C VAL A 14 -2.70 -8.36 1.07
N ASN A 15 -3.96 -8.02 1.31
CA ASN A 15 -4.59 -8.20 2.61
C ASN A 15 -5.27 -9.57 2.63
N SER A 16 -4.90 -10.43 3.58
CA SER A 16 -5.58 -11.72 3.75
C SER A 16 -6.94 -11.53 4.41
N ALA A 17 -7.87 -12.47 4.19
CA ALA A 17 -9.09 -12.51 4.99
C ALA A 17 -8.75 -12.67 6.47
N ASP A 18 -9.51 -12.03 7.35
CA ASP A 18 -9.41 -12.32 8.76
C ASP A 18 -9.93 -13.75 9.01
N ARG A 19 -9.33 -14.48 9.95
CA ARG A 19 -9.85 -15.81 10.32
C ARG A 19 -11.15 -15.73 11.14
N ALA A 20 -11.48 -14.55 11.65
CA ALA A 20 -12.57 -14.35 12.61
C ALA A 20 -13.90 -13.96 11.96
N GLY A 21 -13.96 -13.75 10.63
CA GLY A 21 -15.20 -13.34 9.96
C GLY A 21 -15.70 -11.97 10.43
N SER A 22 -14.82 -11.13 10.97
CA SER A 22 -15.16 -9.76 11.33
C SER A 22 -15.62 -9.05 10.06
N PRO A 23 -16.77 -8.38 10.09
CA PRO A 23 -17.20 -7.57 8.97
C PRO A 23 -16.07 -6.58 8.62
N PRO A 24 -15.81 -6.34 7.31
CA PRO A 24 -14.81 -5.35 6.93
C PRO A 24 -15.12 -4.06 7.69
N ALA A 25 -14.11 -3.50 8.35
CA ALA A 25 -14.27 -2.21 9.03
C ALA A 25 -14.95 -1.25 8.05
N ALA A 26 -16.01 -0.58 8.50
CA ALA A 26 -16.71 0.39 7.69
C ALA A 26 -15.65 1.36 7.12
N PRO A 27 -15.67 1.70 5.83
CA PRO A 27 -14.64 2.55 5.27
C PRO A 27 -14.65 3.90 6.01
N ASP A 28 -13.63 4.13 6.84
CA ASP A 28 -13.48 5.35 7.64
C ASP A 28 -13.20 6.60 6.76
N GLY A 29 -12.99 6.39 5.47
CA GLY A 29 -12.72 7.42 4.48
C GLY A 29 -13.70 7.36 3.31
N HIS A 30 -13.85 8.49 2.61
CA HIS A 30 -14.82 8.76 1.53
C HIS A 30 -14.74 7.84 0.28
N GLY A 31 -14.07 6.68 0.32
CA GLY A 31 -14.02 5.71 -0.79
C GLY A 31 -13.06 6.07 -1.93
N PHE A 32 -12.34 7.19 -1.84
CA PHE A 32 -11.50 7.68 -2.94
C PHE A 32 -10.09 7.08 -3.00
N GLY A 33 -9.70 6.22 -2.04
CA GLY A 33 -8.34 5.68 -1.96
C GLY A 33 -7.91 4.94 -3.24
N LEU A 34 -8.73 3.99 -3.70
CA LEU A 34 -8.45 3.21 -4.91
C LEU A 34 -8.62 4.04 -6.18
N VAL A 35 -9.60 4.95 -6.22
CA VAL A 35 -9.84 5.84 -7.37
C VAL A 35 -8.64 6.76 -7.57
N GLY A 36 -8.21 7.46 -6.51
CA GLY A 36 -7.02 8.31 -6.56
C GLY A 36 -5.74 7.53 -6.84
N MET A 37 -5.66 6.26 -6.43
CA MET A 37 -4.54 5.39 -6.80
C MET A 37 -4.53 5.06 -8.29
N LYS A 38 -5.69 4.79 -8.91
CA LYS A 38 -5.82 4.57 -10.36
C LYS A 38 -5.41 5.82 -11.14
N GLU A 39 -5.91 6.98 -10.73
CA GLU A 39 -5.57 8.27 -11.34
C GLU A 39 -4.06 8.54 -11.26
N ARG A 40 -3.45 8.37 -10.09
CA ARG A 40 -2.00 8.56 -9.91
C ARG A 40 -1.17 7.58 -10.74
N CYS A 41 -1.58 6.31 -10.84
CA CYS A 41 -0.88 5.34 -11.70
C CYS A 41 -0.98 5.74 -13.18
N ALA A 42 -2.18 6.10 -13.63
CA ALA A 42 -2.41 6.51 -15.02
C ALA A 42 -1.63 7.80 -15.38
N ALA A 43 -1.55 8.76 -14.45
CA ALA A 43 -0.82 10.01 -14.65
C ALA A 43 0.67 9.82 -14.98
N VAL A 44 1.27 8.72 -14.53
CA VAL A 44 2.68 8.38 -14.82
C VAL A 44 2.83 7.30 -15.90
N GLY A 45 1.76 6.96 -16.63
CA GLY A 45 1.78 5.91 -17.65
C GLY A 45 1.83 4.48 -17.10
N GLY A 46 1.49 4.31 -15.82
CA GLY A 46 1.39 3.01 -15.17
C GLY A 46 -0.03 2.42 -15.18
N ARG A 47 -0.17 1.25 -14.57
CA ARG A 47 -1.42 0.50 -14.46
C ARG A 47 -1.69 0.07 -13.01
N LEU A 48 -2.97 0.06 -12.63
CA LEU A 48 -3.44 -0.47 -11.36
C LEU A 48 -4.56 -1.50 -11.54
N GLU A 49 -4.44 -2.64 -10.87
CA GLU A 49 -5.48 -3.66 -10.73
C GLU A 49 -5.83 -3.87 -9.25
N THR A 50 -7.11 -4.00 -8.95
CA THR A 50 -7.60 -4.14 -7.58
C THR A 50 -8.76 -5.12 -7.53
N GLY A 51 -8.79 -6.00 -6.53
CA GLY A 51 -9.94 -6.89 -6.37
C GLY A 51 -9.75 -7.95 -5.28
N PRO A 52 -10.82 -8.71 -4.97
CA PRO A 52 -10.75 -9.83 -4.03
C PRO A 52 -9.84 -10.96 -4.57
N VAL A 53 -9.23 -11.72 -3.66
CA VAL A 53 -8.38 -12.87 -3.99
C VAL A 53 -9.13 -14.18 -3.76
N VAL A 54 -8.82 -15.20 -4.57
CA VAL A 54 -9.32 -16.56 -4.35
C VAL A 54 -8.81 -17.06 -2.99
N GLY A 55 -9.73 -17.49 -2.12
CA GLY A 55 -9.41 -17.82 -0.71
C GLY A 55 -9.68 -16.68 0.27
N GLY A 56 -10.20 -15.54 -0.20
CA GLY A 56 -10.55 -14.39 0.61
C GLY A 56 -9.47 -13.31 0.62
N GLY A 57 -9.80 -12.15 1.20
CA GLY A 57 -8.90 -11.00 1.23
C GLY A 57 -8.98 -10.13 -0.02
N PHE A 58 -8.03 -9.21 -0.17
CA PHE A 58 -8.03 -8.19 -1.20
C PHE A 58 -6.61 -7.91 -1.71
N ARG A 59 -6.47 -7.77 -3.03
CA ARG A 59 -5.21 -7.48 -3.70
C ARG A 59 -5.26 -6.14 -4.41
N VAL A 60 -4.15 -5.42 -4.31
CA VAL A 60 -3.83 -4.23 -5.08
C VAL A 60 -2.51 -4.49 -5.79
N PHE A 61 -2.51 -4.43 -7.11
CA PHE A 61 -1.35 -4.66 -7.97
C PHE A 61 -1.10 -3.43 -8.84
N ALA A 62 0.10 -2.86 -8.77
CA ALA A 62 0.51 -1.68 -9.54
C ALA A 62 1.77 -1.98 -10.36
N SER A 63 1.79 -1.51 -11.60
CA SER A 63 2.96 -1.53 -12.48
C SER A 63 3.23 -0.11 -12.94
N LEU A 64 4.37 0.44 -12.56
CA LEU A 64 4.77 1.81 -12.88
C LEU A 64 6.03 1.79 -13.74
N PRO A 65 6.17 2.69 -14.73
CA PRO A 65 7.45 2.93 -15.38
C PRO A 65 8.44 3.45 -14.33
N ALA A 66 9.66 2.93 -14.33
CA ALA A 66 10.74 3.44 -13.50
C ALA A 66 11.86 3.94 -14.41
N VAL A 67 12.14 5.24 -14.39
CA VAL A 67 13.43 5.74 -14.86
C VAL A 67 14.41 5.45 -13.73
N ALA A 68 15.54 4.80 -14.01
CA ALA A 68 16.61 4.71 -13.04
C ALA A 68 16.93 6.15 -12.59
N ALA A 69 16.63 6.48 -11.34
CA ALA A 69 17.10 7.72 -10.79
C ALA A 69 18.63 7.61 -10.80
N ASP A 70 19.29 8.37 -11.67
CA ASP A 70 20.74 8.60 -11.59
C ASP A 70 21.04 9.45 -10.36
N ARG A 71 20.67 8.93 -9.20
CA ARG A 71 20.95 9.48 -7.90
C ARG A 71 21.90 8.49 -7.26
N PRO A 72 23.21 8.81 -7.12
CA PRO A 72 24.06 8.01 -6.28
C PRO A 72 23.36 7.88 -4.92
N LEU A 73 23.29 6.64 -4.42
CA LEU A 73 22.67 6.32 -3.13
C LEU A 73 23.40 7.12 -2.05
N SER A 74 22.93 8.33 -1.75
CA SER A 74 23.39 9.05 -0.58
C SER A 74 22.78 8.33 0.59
N ALA A 75 23.61 7.57 1.31
CA ALA A 75 23.29 6.95 2.57
C ALA A 75 23.05 8.06 3.62
N GLY A 76 21.91 8.73 3.54
CA GLY A 76 21.34 9.50 4.64
C GLY A 76 20.54 8.55 5.54
N PRO A 77 20.55 8.75 6.88
CA PRO A 77 19.93 7.82 7.80
C PRO A 77 18.47 7.63 7.46
N THR A 78 18.10 6.35 7.30
CA THR A 78 16.75 5.86 7.08
C THR A 78 15.81 6.53 8.06
N ALA A 79 14.90 7.36 7.56
CA ALA A 79 13.82 7.91 8.35
C ALA A 79 13.04 6.74 8.99
N SER A 80 13.28 6.54 10.28
CA SER A 80 12.49 5.67 11.14
C SER A 80 11.11 6.31 11.30
N TRP A 81 10.23 6.11 10.33
CA TRP A 81 8.80 6.33 10.51
C TRP A 81 8.27 5.17 11.37
N ILE A 82 8.39 5.30 12.68
CA ILE A 82 7.55 4.60 13.64
C ILE A 82 6.69 5.70 14.26
N PRO A 83 5.37 5.75 14.00
CA PRO A 83 4.52 6.62 14.79
C PRO A 83 4.45 6.04 16.20
N ALA A 84 5.03 6.77 17.15
CA ALA A 84 4.87 6.50 18.58
C ALA A 84 3.46 6.92 19.02
N ILE A 85 2.44 6.12 18.71
CA ILE A 85 1.10 6.17 19.36
C ILE A 85 0.56 4.73 19.40
N ALA A 86 0.01 4.16 20.46
CA ALA A 86 -0.50 4.71 21.70
C ALA A 86 -0.39 3.68 22.83
N SER A 87 0.15 4.08 23.99
CA SER A 87 -0.37 3.56 25.25
C SER A 87 -1.47 4.53 25.67
N VAL A 88 -2.72 4.13 25.49
CA VAL A 88 -3.84 4.74 26.22
C VAL A 88 -3.93 3.97 27.54
N PRO A 89 -3.55 4.52 28.70
CA PRO A 89 -3.87 3.88 29.96
C PRO A 89 -5.37 4.05 30.20
N GLY A 90 -6.14 3.01 29.87
CA GLY A 90 -7.53 2.88 30.22
C GLY A 90 -7.70 1.98 31.46
N ALA A 91 -8.39 2.53 32.45
CA ALA A 91 -9.38 1.84 33.25
C ALA A 91 -8.93 0.66 34.13
N ALA A 92 -8.64 0.96 35.40
CA ALA A 92 -8.98 0.04 36.48
C ALA A 92 -9.48 0.81 37.71
N ARG A 93 -10.81 0.75 37.86
CA ARG A 93 -11.66 0.95 39.04
C ARG A 93 -11.74 2.32 39.72
#